data_AF-A0A1Q6V5T1-F1
#
_entry.id   AF-A0A1Q6V5T1-F1
#
_cell.length_a   1.000
_cell.length_b   1.000
_cell.length_c   1.000
_cell.angle_alpha   90.00
_cell.angle_beta   90.00
_cell.angle_gamma   90.00
#
_symmetry.space_group_name_H-M   'P 1'
#
loop_
_entity.id
_entity.type
_entity.pdbx_description
1 polymer ?
#
loop_
_entity_poly.entity_id
_entity_poly.type
_entity_poly.pdbx_seq_one_letter_code
_entity_poly.pdbx_strand_id
1 'polypeptide(L)'
;MKTKRVESADNPEDGLLRDARVYLSGPMDFVASRAAEKATGWRTRIGQFLRRLGVVVFDPWEKPEIRAMHDYGREGEGTTDVRVAWTYKGGEEGAAARAQVAESFWPALHIDLRMVDTSDFIICYCPTNVYSVGTPHEIILANEQRKPVLFVSPYVSFPTLSRLKEHLAKDAEGSALLEDLVSQVPIKENKNASPSLWYMPLVGGEQFFDGFGFDRYRERFGWTEISLDKNEEDHPPQKPLLPFLEKLNRELPLKWDRATKKFVRNDDWLLWDLRKHQAGASVVDAKQPKPPKRASRSSGTPAEKG
;
A
#
# COMPACT_ATOMS: atom_id res chain seq x y z
N MET A 1 -18.03 15.35 -42.37
CA MET A 1 -17.06 15.16 -41.27
C MET A 1 -17.74 14.39 -40.16
N LYS A 2 -17.39 13.12 -39.96
CA LYS A 2 -17.89 12.32 -38.82
C LYS A 2 -17.06 12.69 -37.61
N THR A 3 -17.67 13.39 -36.66
CA THR A 3 -17.10 13.67 -35.34
C THR A 3 -16.85 12.33 -34.65
N LYS A 4 -15.57 11.97 -34.46
CA LYS A 4 -15.19 10.88 -33.56
C LYS A 4 -15.68 11.27 -32.16
N ARG A 5 -16.66 10.54 -31.63
CA ARG A 5 -16.90 10.49 -30.20
C ARG A 5 -15.60 10.02 -29.56
N VAL A 6 -14.99 10.88 -28.76
CA VAL A 6 -13.99 10.46 -27.78
C VAL A 6 -14.75 9.56 -26.82
N GLU A 7 -14.50 8.25 -26.88
CA GLU A 7 -15.03 7.30 -25.90
C GLU A 7 -14.50 7.71 -24.53
N SER A 8 -15.41 8.19 -23.68
CA SER A 8 -15.14 8.49 -22.29
C SER A 8 -14.79 7.20 -21.56
N ALA A 9 -13.53 7.06 -21.14
CA ALA A 9 -13.06 6.00 -20.24
C ALA A 9 -13.61 6.12 -18.80
N ASP A 10 -14.74 6.82 -18.63
CA ASP A 10 -15.31 7.25 -17.35
C ASP A 10 -16.64 6.55 -17.04
N ASN A 11 -16.93 5.39 -17.65
CA ASN A 11 -18.02 4.57 -17.12
C ASN A 11 -17.45 3.62 -16.06
N PRO A 12 -17.58 3.91 -14.75
CA PRO A 12 -17.03 3.08 -13.68
C PRO A 12 -17.64 1.67 -13.64
N GLU A 13 -18.60 1.37 -14.51
CA GLU A 13 -19.49 0.23 -14.34
C GLU A 13 -18.80 -1.15 -14.44
N ASP A 14 -17.68 -1.27 -15.16
CA ASP A 14 -17.06 -2.55 -15.54
C ASP A 14 -15.55 -2.69 -15.25
N GLY A 15 -14.97 -1.80 -14.42
CA GLY A 15 -13.54 -1.87 -14.07
C GLY A 15 -13.20 -3.05 -13.17
N LEU A 16 -12.02 -3.67 -13.36
CA LEU A 16 -11.53 -4.78 -12.54
C LEU A 16 -11.37 -4.41 -11.06
N LEU A 17 -11.07 -3.15 -10.76
CA LEU A 17 -10.89 -2.66 -9.38
C LEU A 17 -12.20 -2.15 -8.76
N ARG A 18 -13.32 -2.13 -9.49
CA ARG A 18 -14.59 -1.72 -8.93
C ARG A 18 -14.95 -2.61 -7.73
N ASP A 19 -15.38 -1.97 -6.65
CA ASP A 19 -15.74 -2.58 -5.36
C ASP A 19 -14.57 -3.26 -4.62
N ALA A 20 -13.37 -3.27 -5.19
CA ALA A 20 -12.17 -3.71 -4.48
C ALA A 20 -11.89 -2.77 -3.30
N ARG A 21 -11.32 -3.31 -2.23
CA ARG A 21 -10.94 -2.59 -1.02
C ARG A 21 -9.44 -2.44 -0.98
N VAL A 22 -8.96 -1.24 -0.69
CA VAL A 22 -7.54 -0.96 -0.58
C VAL A 22 -7.23 -0.17 0.68
N TYR A 23 -6.15 -0.55 1.36
CA TYR A 23 -5.60 0.20 2.48
C TYR A 23 -4.37 1.00 2.07
N LEU A 24 -4.33 2.27 2.50
CA LEU A 24 -3.24 3.22 2.22
C LEU A 24 -2.27 3.31 3.40
N SER A 25 -1.23 2.48 3.34
CA SER A 25 -0.18 2.36 4.34
C SER A 25 0.99 3.31 4.06
N GLY A 26 1.58 3.87 5.12
CA GLY A 26 2.74 4.77 5.03
C GLY A 26 2.90 5.64 6.27
N PRO A 27 3.93 6.49 6.35
CA PRO A 27 4.13 7.37 7.48
C PRO A 27 2.93 8.28 7.76
N MET A 28 2.67 8.49 9.05
CA MET A 28 1.72 9.47 9.59
C MET A 28 2.40 10.31 10.66
N ASP A 29 3.22 9.67 11.49
CA ASP A 29 4.20 10.31 12.36
C ASP A 29 5.50 10.62 11.61
N PHE A 30 6.29 11.57 12.14
CA PHE A 30 7.58 12.01 11.58
C PHE A 30 7.52 12.60 10.16
N VAL A 31 6.32 12.98 9.71
CA VAL A 31 6.11 13.77 8.49
C VAL A 31 6.27 15.26 8.80
N ALA A 32 6.60 16.07 7.78
CA ALA A 32 6.83 17.50 7.95
C ALA A 32 5.59 18.26 8.48
N SER A 33 4.39 17.83 8.08
CA SER A 33 3.12 18.38 8.58
C SER A 33 1.99 17.38 8.44
N ARG A 34 1.44 16.92 9.57
CA ARG A 34 0.26 16.02 9.60
C ARG A 34 -0.95 16.68 8.94
N ALA A 35 -1.15 17.97 9.17
CA ALA A 35 -2.26 18.73 8.59
C ALA A 35 -2.16 18.81 7.07
N ALA A 36 -0.97 19.08 6.53
CA ALA A 36 -0.76 19.11 5.09
C ALA A 36 -0.91 17.71 4.47
N GLU A 37 -0.32 16.68 5.07
CA GLU A 37 -0.47 15.29 4.60
C GLU A 37 -1.93 14.84 4.57
N LYS A 38 -2.72 15.18 5.60
CA LYS A 38 -4.15 14.87 5.65
C LYS A 38 -4.97 15.65 4.60
N ALA A 39 -4.66 16.93 4.39
CA ALA A 39 -5.44 17.77 3.49
C ALA A 39 -5.12 17.53 2.01
N THR A 40 -3.84 17.44 1.65
CA THR A 40 -3.38 17.46 0.25
C THR A 40 -2.28 16.45 -0.06
N GLY A 41 -1.90 15.61 0.92
CA GLY A 41 -0.85 14.62 0.76
C GLY A 41 -1.18 13.50 -0.23
N TRP A 42 -0.25 12.56 -0.35
CA TRP A 42 -0.34 11.49 -1.35
C TRP A 42 -1.59 10.61 -1.16
N ARG A 43 -1.99 10.33 0.10
CA ARG A 43 -3.17 9.51 0.40
C ARG A 43 -4.45 10.12 -0.15
N THR A 44 -4.63 11.42 0.04
CA THR A 44 -5.78 12.16 -0.49
C THR A 44 -5.86 12.04 -2.01
N ARG A 45 -4.75 12.23 -2.71
CA ARG A 45 -4.69 12.14 -4.18
C ARG A 45 -4.95 10.72 -4.68
N ILE A 46 -4.26 9.74 -4.13
CA ILE A 46 -4.44 8.32 -4.48
C ILE A 46 -5.87 7.88 -4.16
N GLY A 47 -6.42 8.29 -3.03
CA GLY A 47 -7.80 8.01 -2.64
C GLY A 47 -8.82 8.62 -3.63
N GLN A 48 -8.64 9.88 -4.04
CA GLN A 48 -9.49 10.49 -5.06
C GLN A 48 -9.42 9.76 -6.40
N PHE A 49 -8.21 9.34 -6.82
CA PHE A 49 -8.01 8.57 -8.04
C PHE A 49 -8.73 7.21 -7.99
N LEU A 50 -8.50 6.44 -6.92
CA LEU A 50 -9.08 5.10 -6.73
C LEU A 50 -10.61 5.14 -6.60
N ARG A 51 -11.17 6.12 -5.89
CA ARG A 51 -12.62 6.29 -5.78
C ARG A 51 -13.28 6.53 -7.14
N ARG A 52 -12.61 7.20 -8.09
CA ARG A 52 -13.11 7.31 -9.49
C ARG A 52 -13.13 5.97 -10.23
N LEU A 53 -12.32 5.00 -9.81
CA LEU A 53 -12.32 3.63 -10.33
C LEU A 53 -13.35 2.72 -9.61
N GLY A 54 -14.13 3.26 -8.67
CA GLY A 54 -15.10 2.50 -7.88
C GLY A 54 -14.49 1.71 -6.72
N VAL A 55 -13.26 2.02 -6.32
CA VAL A 55 -12.55 1.34 -5.22
C VAL A 55 -12.99 1.91 -3.87
N VAL A 56 -13.15 1.03 -2.88
CA VAL A 56 -13.34 1.39 -1.47
C VAL A 56 -11.97 1.64 -0.84
N VAL A 57 -11.72 2.87 -0.39
CA VAL A 57 -10.41 3.29 0.14
C VAL A 57 -10.47 3.36 1.66
N PHE A 58 -9.58 2.62 2.32
CA PHE A 58 -9.29 2.72 3.74
C PHE A 58 -8.05 3.60 3.94
N ASP A 59 -8.27 4.79 4.52
CA ASP A 59 -7.23 5.76 4.85
C ASP A 59 -7.13 5.88 6.38
N PRO A 60 -5.96 5.66 7.00
CA PRO A 60 -5.81 5.75 8.45
C PRO A 60 -6.05 7.17 9.01
N TRP A 61 -6.03 8.23 8.19
CA TRP A 61 -6.46 9.58 8.62
C TRP A 61 -7.99 9.73 8.73
N GLU A 62 -8.74 8.91 8.00
CA GLU A 62 -10.20 8.96 7.84
C GLU A 62 -10.80 7.57 8.05
N LYS A 63 -10.69 7.10 9.30
CA LYS A 63 -11.11 5.75 9.68
C LYS A 63 -12.64 5.59 9.55
N PRO A 64 -13.13 4.46 9.00
CA PRO A 64 -14.56 4.22 8.85
C PRO A 64 -15.24 4.08 10.22
N GLU A 65 -16.54 4.39 10.27
CA GLU A 65 -17.33 4.16 11.48
C GLU A 65 -17.49 2.67 11.76
N ILE A 66 -17.31 2.28 13.02
CA ILE A 66 -17.56 0.91 13.48
C ILE A 66 -18.98 0.83 13.99
N ARG A 67 -19.74 -0.14 13.47
CA ARG A 67 -21.11 -0.40 13.93
C ARG A 67 -21.10 -0.68 15.44
N ALA A 68 -21.95 0.02 16.18
CA ALA A 68 -22.09 -0.09 17.63
C ALA A 68 -20.87 0.36 18.46
N MET A 69 -19.87 1.01 17.86
CA MET A 69 -18.76 1.63 18.60
C MET A 69 -18.49 3.04 18.09
N HIS A 70 -18.90 4.05 18.86
CA HIS A 70 -18.62 5.45 18.54
C HIS A 70 -17.13 5.77 18.79
N ASP A 71 -16.51 6.46 17.84
CA ASP A 71 -15.11 6.97 17.89
C ASP A 71 -14.00 5.93 18.16
N TYR A 72 -14.26 4.64 17.98
CA TYR A 72 -13.26 3.59 18.20
C TYR A 72 -12.04 3.76 17.27
N GLY A 73 -10.85 3.89 17.89
CA GLY A 73 -9.58 3.97 17.18
C GLY A 73 -9.33 5.27 16.41
N ARG A 74 -10.20 6.29 16.55
CA ARG A 74 -9.94 7.64 16.02
C ARG A 74 -8.81 8.29 16.83
N GLU A 75 -7.76 8.66 16.12
CA GLU A 75 -6.65 9.40 16.70
C GLU A 75 -6.97 10.91 16.73
N GLY A 76 -6.97 11.49 17.92
CA GLY A 76 -7.06 12.94 18.14
C GLY A 76 -5.70 13.55 18.48
N GLU A 77 -5.64 14.88 18.64
CA GLU A 77 -4.39 15.60 18.96
C GLU A 77 -3.73 15.15 20.28
N GLY A 78 -4.49 14.51 21.20
CA GLY A 78 -3.99 14.03 22.50
C GLY A 78 -3.46 12.60 22.54
N THR A 79 -3.51 11.81 21.44
CA THR A 79 -3.03 10.40 21.47
C THR A 79 -1.51 10.27 21.56
N THR A 80 -0.75 11.35 21.34
CA THR A 80 0.71 11.37 21.48
C THR A 80 1.20 11.51 22.92
N ASP A 81 0.36 12.03 23.83
CA ASP A 81 0.78 12.35 25.21
C ASP A 81 0.74 11.15 26.16
N VAL A 82 0.05 10.07 25.80
CA VAL A 82 0.00 8.84 26.62
C VAL A 82 1.37 8.17 26.78
N ARG A 83 2.31 8.41 25.84
CA ARG A 83 3.69 7.87 25.96
C ARG A 83 4.43 8.45 27.17
N VAL A 84 4.04 9.63 27.67
CA VAL A 84 4.66 10.26 28.85
C VAL A 84 4.46 9.42 30.11
N ALA A 85 3.38 8.62 30.18
CA ALA A 85 3.11 7.73 31.31
C ALA A 85 3.95 6.44 31.28
N TRP A 86 4.70 6.16 30.21
CA TRP A 86 5.50 4.93 30.11
C TRP A 86 6.65 4.89 31.13
N THR A 87 6.86 3.74 31.77
CA THR A 87 7.94 3.54 32.73
C THR A 87 8.54 2.14 32.70
N TYR A 88 9.85 2.07 32.97
CA TYR A 88 10.61 0.81 33.09
C TYR A 88 10.69 0.28 34.52
N LYS A 89 10.05 0.93 35.50
CA LYS A 89 10.01 0.44 36.88
C LYS A 89 9.40 -0.98 36.93
N GLY A 90 9.99 -1.83 37.77
CA GLY A 90 9.42 -3.14 38.11
C GLY A 90 8.26 -3.01 39.11
N GLY A 91 7.64 -4.14 39.43
CA GLY A 91 6.52 -4.21 40.38
C GLY A 91 5.17 -3.80 39.78
N GLU A 92 4.16 -3.79 40.64
CA GLU A 92 2.75 -3.61 40.25
C GLU A 92 2.47 -2.24 39.62
N GLU A 93 2.98 -1.15 40.21
CA GLU A 93 2.80 0.22 39.70
C GLU A 93 3.37 0.37 38.28
N GLY A 94 4.60 -0.14 38.04
CA GLY A 94 5.23 -0.09 36.73
C GLY A 94 4.50 -0.96 35.69
N ALA A 95 3.98 -2.11 36.11
CA ALA A 95 3.16 -2.97 35.24
C ALA A 95 1.84 -2.30 34.86
N ALA A 96 1.15 -1.67 35.82
CA ALA A 96 -0.10 -0.95 35.61
C ALA A 96 0.08 0.23 34.64
N ALA A 97 1.14 1.02 34.80
CA ALA A 97 1.44 2.13 33.89
C ALA A 97 1.68 1.65 32.45
N ARG A 98 2.45 0.58 32.25
CA ARG A 98 2.66 0.01 30.91
C ARG A 98 1.38 -0.56 30.30
N ALA A 99 0.56 -1.24 31.10
CA ALA A 99 -0.72 -1.77 30.67
C ALA A 99 -1.65 -0.64 30.20
N GLN A 100 -1.77 0.43 30.98
CA GLN A 100 -2.59 1.60 30.63
C GLN A 100 -2.16 2.22 29.30
N VAL A 101 -0.86 2.43 29.09
CA VAL A 101 -0.34 2.99 27.82
C VAL A 101 -0.67 2.05 26.66
N ALA A 102 -0.42 0.76 26.79
CA ALA A 102 -0.69 -0.23 25.74
C ALA A 102 -2.19 -0.32 25.40
N GLU A 103 -3.06 -0.40 26.40
CA GLU A 103 -4.52 -0.45 26.23
C GLU A 103 -5.06 0.82 25.58
N SER A 104 -4.52 1.99 25.93
CA SER A 104 -4.98 3.27 25.38
C SER A 104 -4.75 3.38 23.86
N PHE A 105 -3.67 2.79 23.34
CA PHE A 105 -3.34 2.85 21.91
C PHE A 105 -3.88 1.65 21.12
N TRP A 106 -4.26 0.56 21.80
CA TRP A 106 -4.77 -0.65 21.17
C TRP A 106 -5.91 -0.40 20.17
N PRO A 107 -6.94 0.42 20.45
CA PRO A 107 -8.01 0.67 19.49
C PRO A 107 -7.53 1.23 18.14
N ALA A 108 -6.52 2.11 18.17
CA ALA A 108 -5.96 2.72 16.96
C ALA A 108 -5.18 1.69 16.13
N LEU A 109 -4.32 0.90 16.77
CA LEU A 109 -3.62 -0.20 16.10
C LEU A 109 -4.61 -1.24 15.55
N HIS A 110 -5.61 -1.63 16.35
CA HIS A 110 -6.53 -2.69 16.00
C HIS A 110 -7.38 -2.34 14.78
N ILE A 111 -7.91 -1.11 14.69
CA ILE A 111 -8.69 -0.70 13.52
C ILE A 111 -7.85 -0.64 12.24
N ASP A 112 -6.59 -0.23 12.34
CA ASP A 112 -5.68 -0.17 11.18
C ASP A 112 -5.38 -1.57 10.65
N LEU A 113 -5.05 -2.51 11.55
CA LEU A 113 -4.87 -3.92 11.19
C LEU A 113 -6.17 -4.52 10.63
N ARG A 114 -7.33 -4.12 11.16
CA ARG A 114 -8.62 -4.58 10.63
C ARG A 114 -8.90 -4.05 9.22
N MET A 115 -8.47 -2.83 8.90
CA MET A 115 -8.54 -2.29 7.54
C MET A 115 -7.60 -3.05 6.60
N VAL A 116 -6.40 -3.42 7.05
CA VAL A 116 -5.50 -4.33 6.30
C VAL A 116 -6.18 -5.68 6.06
N ASP A 117 -6.70 -6.32 7.10
CA ASP A 117 -7.39 -7.62 7.05
C ASP A 117 -8.55 -7.65 6.04
N THR A 118 -9.26 -6.55 5.93
CA THR A 118 -10.43 -6.44 5.07
C THR A 118 -10.12 -5.88 3.69
N SER A 119 -8.89 -5.46 3.41
CA SER A 119 -8.50 -5.02 2.06
C SER A 119 -8.23 -6.20 1.12
N ASP A 120 -8.44 -6.01 -0.18
CA ASP A 120 -8.12 -6.98 -1.23
C ASP A 120 -6.66 -6.81 -1.70
N PHE A 121 -6.10 -5.60 -1.59
CA PHE A 121 -4.68 -5.28 -1.76
C PHE A 121 -4.31 -4.05 -0.92
N ILE A 122 -3.03 -3.77 -0.74
CA ILE A 122 -2.58 -2.55 -0.05
C ILE A 122 -1.61 -1.74 -0.91
N ILE A 123 -1.58 -0.42 -0.68
CA ILE A 123 -0.59 0.49 -1.25
C ILE A 123 0.25 1.05 -0.12
N CYS A 124 1.57 0.90 -0.21
CA CYS A 124 2.51 1.28 0.83
C CYS A 124 3.47 2.35 0.32
N TYR A 125 3.38 3.56 0.86
CA TYR A 125 4.37 4.61 0.63
C TYR A 125 5.48 4.54 1.68
N CYS A 126 6.70 4.22 1.25
CA CYS A 126 7.82 3.92 2.15
C CYS A 126 9.07 4.76 1.81
N PRO A 127 9.06 6.07 2.10
CA PRO A 127 10.26 6.90 1.99
C PRO A 127 11.33 6.41 2.98
N THR A 128 12.55 6.20 2.48
CA THR A 128 13.65 5.59 3.28
C THR A 128 14.20 6.48 4.39
N ASN A 129 13.85 7.77 4.39
CA ASN A 129 14.25 8.75 5.39
C ASN A 129 13.18 9.05 6.44
N VAL A 130 12.03 8.37 6.41
CA VAL A 130 10.99 8.54 7.43
C VAL A 130 10.87 7.25 8.22
N TYR A 131 11.03 7.35 9.53
CA TYR A 131 10.85 6.21 10.42
C TYR A 131 9.39 5.78 10.43
N SER A 132 9.13 4.49 10.18
CA SER A 132 7.80 3.89 10.27
C SER A 132 7.89 2.48 10.83
N VAL A 133 7.02 2.18 11.81
CA VAL A 133 6.85 0.83 12.39
C VAL A 133 5.52 0.19 11.98
N GLY A 134 4.47 0.99 11.80
CA GLY A 134 3.15 0.52 11.36
C GLY A 134 3.22 -0.06 9.95
N THR A 135 3.85 0.66 9.02
CA THR A 135 3.94 0.23 7.61
C THR A 135 4.60 -1.14 7.42
N PRO A 136 5.77 -1.46 8.01
CA PRO A 136 6.30 -2.81 7.97
C PRO A 136 5.33 -3.88 8.50
N HIS A 137 4.66 -3.62 9.62
CA HIS A 137 3.71 -4.56 10.23
C HIS A 137 2.52 -4.84 9.30
N GLU A 138 1.96 -3.79 8.70
CA GLU A 138 0.85 -3.87 7.76
C GLU A 138 1.24 -4.64 6.48
N ILE A 139 2.46 -4.43 5.97
CA ILE A 139 3.01 -5.18 4.82
C ILE A 139 3.15 -6.66 5.16
N ILE A 140 3.70 -6.99 6.33
CA ILE A 140 3.89 -8.38 6.76
C ILE A 140 2.53 -9.07 6.86
N LEU A 141 1.56 -8.46 7.52
CA LEU A 141 0.21 -8.99 7.67
C LEU A 141 -0.47 -9.23 6.31
N ALA A 142 -0.39 -8.25 5.39
CA ALA A 142 -0.94 -8.40 4.05
C ALA A 142 -0.27 -9.56 3.28
N ASN A 143 1.05 -9.70 3.40
CA ASN A 143 1.79 -10.77 2.73
C ASN A 143 1.47 -12.16 3.31
N GLU A 144 1.32 -12.28 4.63
CA GLU A 144 0.88 -13.52 5.29
C GLU A 144 -0.52 -13.94 4.82
N GLN A 145 -1.37 -12.96 4.51
CA GLN A 145 -2.70 -13.14 3.93
C GLN A 145 -2.69 -13.29 2.40
N ARG A 146 -1.51 -13.36 1.77
CA ARG A 146 -1.30 -13.49 0.32
C ARG A 146 -1.93 -12.37 -0.51
N LYS A 147 -2.04 -11.17 0.05
CA LYS A 147 -2.56 -9.99 -0.63
C LYS A 147 -1.47 -9.31 -1.44
N PRO A 148 -1.77 -8.78 -2.63
CA PRO A 148 -0.85 -7.91 -3.34
C PRO A 148 -0.48 -6.67 -2.50
N VAL A 149 0.82 -6.37 -2.42
CA VAL A 149 1.37 -5.18 -1.79
C VAL A 149 2.01 -4.31 -2.87
N LEU A 150 1.43 -3.14 -3.14
CA LEU A 150 1.99 -2.16 -4.07
C LEU A 150 2.91 -1.20 -3.31
N PHE A 151 4.22 -1.32 -3.51
CA PHE A 151 5.23 -0.64 -2.73
C PHE A 151 5.83 0.56 -3.47
N VAL A 152 5.63 1.77 -2.96
CA VAL A 152 6.22 3.01 -3.48
C VAL A 152 7.43 3.39 -2.65
N SER A 153 8.61 3.38 -3.28
CA SER A 153 9.87 3.84 -2.70
C SER A 153 10.31 5.07 -3.48
N PRO A 154 10.13 6.30 -2.97
CA PRO A 154 10.51 7.50 -3.71
C PRO A 154 12.02 7.75 -3.69
N TYR A 155 12.47 8.59 -4.61
CA TYR A 155 13.74 9.30 -4.46
C TYR A 155 13.74 10.14 -3.19
N VAL A 156 14.89 10.19 -2.51
CA VAL A 156 15.10 11.03 -1.33
C VAL A 156 16.38 11.82 -1.54
N SER A 157 16.25 13.14 -1.51
CA SER A 157 17.36 14.09 -1.62
C SER A 157 17.25 15.16 -0.53
N PHE A 158 18.39 15.78 -0.18
CA PHE A 158 18.41 16.86 0.83
C PHE A 158 19.10 18.12 0.27
N PRO A 159 18.52 18.80 -0.73
CA PRO A 159 19.15 19.94 -1.38
C PRO A 159 19.47 21.10 -0.41
N THR A 160 18.64 21.31 0.62
CA THR A 160 18.91 22.31 1.66
C THR A 160 20.10 21.92 2.53
N LEU A 161 20.30 20.63 2.83
CA LEU A 161 21.49 20.17 3.55
C LEU A 161 22.75 20.41 2.71
N SER A 162 22.70 20.15 1.40
CA SER A 162 23.83 20.44 0.50
C SER A 162 24.19 21.92 0.50
N ARG A 163 23.20 22.81 0.37
CA ARG A 163 23.41 24.27 0.45
C ARG A 163 23.94 24.72 1.81
N LEU A 164 23.49 24.09 2.90
CA LEU A 164 23.99 24.39 4.25
C LEU A 164 25.47 23.98 4.40
N LYS A 165 25.85 22.81 3.88
CA LYS A 165 27.26 22.39 3.84
C LYS A 165 28.13 23.39 3.08
N GLU A 166 27.68 23.84 1.92
CA GLU A 166 28.38 24.86 1.13
C GLU A 166 28.49 26.20 1.88
N HIS A 167 27.42 26.62 2.56
CA HIS A 167 27.39 27.85 3.33
C HIS A 167 28.40 27.83 4.49
N LEU A 168 28.49 26.71 5.20
CA LEU A 168 29.39 26.55 6.36
C LEU A 168 30.83 26.19 5.98
N ALA A 169 31.17 26.06 4.69
CA ALA A 169 32.48 25.57 4.25
C ALA A 169 33.70 26.40 4.73
N LYS A 170 33.49 27.65 5.17
CA LYS A 170 34.52 28.53 5.75
C LYS A 170 34.40 28.71 7.27
N ASP A 171 33.41 28.08 7.90
CA ASP A 171 33.15 28.06 9.32
C ASP A 171 33.51 26.66 9.86
N ALA A 172 34.69 26.55 10.48
CA ALA A 172 35.20 25.27 10.97
C ALA A 172 34.34 24.70 12.11
N GLU A 173 33.82 25.55 13.00
CA GLU A 173 32.96 25.11 14.11
C GLU A 173 31.59 24.69 13.58
N GLY A 174 30.98 25.52 12.72
CA GLY A 174 29.70 25.19 12.08
C GLY A 174 29.77 23.91 11.25
N SER A 175 30.87 23.70 10.51
CA SER A 175 31.08 22.46 9.76
C SER A 175 31.20 21.24 10.67
N ALA A 176 31.95 21.32 11.76
CA ALA A 176 32.08 20.23 12.72
C ALA A 176 30.74 19.90 13.40
N LEU A 177 29.96 20.91 13.78
CA LEU A 177 28.61 20.72 14.33
C LEU A 177 27.66 20.08 13.32
N LEU A 178 27.76 20.46 12.03
CA LEU A 178 26.94 19.86 10.98
C LEU A 178 27.32 18.40 10.72
N GLU A 179 28.62 18.07 10.73
CA GLU A 179 29.09 16.69 10.62
C GLU A 179 28.62 15.83 11.80
N ASP A 180 28.72 16.36 13.02
CA ASP A 180 28.20 15.70 14.23
C ASP A 180 26.68 15.47 14.13
N LEU A 181 25.91 16.49 13.72
CA LEU A 181 24.47 16.37 13.50
C LEU A 181 24.11 15.30 12.45
N VAL A 182 24.86 15.24 11.34
CA VAL A 182 24.68 14.21 10.29
C VAL A 182 24.99 12.81 10.83
N SER A 183 25.87 12.68 11.81
CA SER A 183 26.15 11.39 12.46
C SER A 183 25.07 10.97 13.46
N GLN A 184 24.40 11.93 14.09
CA GLN A 184 23.37 11.70 15.10
C GLN A 184 21.98 11.43 14.49
N VAL A 185 21.69 12.02 13.33
CA VAL A 185 20.41 11.86 12.63
C VAL A 185 20.61 10.95 11.43
N PRO A 186 19.75 9.94 11.20
CA PRO A 186 19.88 9.02 10.06
C PRO A 186 19.49 9.68 8.73
N ILE A 187 20.26 10.68 8.31
CA ILE A 187 20.06 11.43 7.07
C ILE A 187 20.76 10.67 5.94
N LYS A 188 20.00 9.88 5.19
CA LYS A 188 20.50 9.13 4.04
C LYS A 188 19.65 9.37 2.81
N GLU A 189 20.30 9.79 1.73
CA GLU A 189 19.67 9.94 0.43
C GLU A 189 19.34 8.58 -0.19
N ASN A 190 18.31 8.56 -1.03
CA ASN A 190 17.92 7.43 -1.86
C ASN A 190 17.94 7.86 -3.33
N LYS A 191 19.13 7.80 -3.93
CA LYS A 191 19.42 8.36 -5.26
C LYS A 191 18.84 7.56 -6.42
N ASN A 192 18.30 6.38 -6.17
CA ASN A 192 17.78 5.48 -7.18
C ASN A 192 16.44 4.88 -6.76
N ALA A 193 15.74 5.52 -5.83
CA ALA A 193 14.45 5.07 -5.32
C ALA A 193 14.45 3.60 -4.83
N SER A 194 15.60 3.03 -4.47
CA SER A 194 15.68 1.62 -4.08
C SER A 194 15.00 1.40 -2.73
N PRO A 195 14.11 0.39 -2.61
CA PRO A 195 13.57 0.01 -1.32
C PRO A 195 14.64 -0.65 -0.45
N SER A 196 14.37 -0.79 0.85
CA SER A 196 15.20 -1.61 1.73
C SER A 196 15.32 -3.04 1.20
N LEU A 197 16.49 -3.65 1.37
CA LEU A 197 16.78 -5.04 0.97
C LEU A 197 15.80 -6.05 1.60
N TRP A 198 15.22 -5.72 2.76
CA TRP A 198 14.22 -6.55 3.43
C TRP A 198 12.86 -6.57 2.71
N TYR A 199 12.48 -5.46 2.08
CA TYR A 199 11.21 -5.41 1.35
C TYR A 199 11.27 -6.20 0.05
N MET A 200 12.43 -6.29 -0.60
CA MET A 200 12.59 -6.99 -1.88
C MET A 200 12.09 -8.44 -1.86
N PRO A 201 12.51 -9.31 -0.91
CA PRO A 201 11.98 -10.67 -0.80
C PRO A 201 10.58 -10.71 -0.18
N LEU A 202 10.19 -9.70 0.61
CA LEU A 202 8.90 -9.67 1.29
C LEU A 202 7.75 -9.35 0.31
N VAL A 203 7.93 -8.37 -0.57
CA VAL A 203 6.94 -7.90 -1.55
C VAL A 203 7.07 -8.60 -2.90
N GLY A 204 8.30 -8.97 -3.28
CA GLY A 204 8.62 -9.52 -4.60
C GLY A 204 8.90 -8.44 -5.66
N GLY A 205 9.61 -8.82 -6.73
CA GLY A 205 10.23 -7.85 -7.66
C GLY A 205 9.27 -7.01 -8.52
N GLU A 206 8.02 -7.42 -8.68
CA GLU A 206 7.11 -6.80 -9.67
C GLU A 206 6.26 -5.68 -9.11
N GLN A 207 6.10 -5.58 -7.78
CA GLN A 207 5.17 -4.63 -7.15
C GLN A 207 5.88 -3.41 -6.53
N PHE A 208 7.07 -3.07 -7.03
CA PHE A 208 7.78 -1.85 -6.67
C PHE A 208 7.57 -0.72 -7.67
N PHE A 209 7.44 0.50 -7.15
CA PHE A 209 7.23 1.75 -7.87
C PHE A 209 8.18 2.82 -7.32
N ASP A 210 8.76 3.63 -8.19
CA ASP A 210 9.71 4.70 -7.81
C ASP A 210 9.06 6.08 -7.67
N GLY A 211 7.73 6.12 -7.79
CA GLY A 211 6.89 7.30 -7.57
C GLY A 211 5.42 6.98 -7.84
N PHE A 212 4.57 7.99 -7.67
CA PHE A 212 3.15 7.93 -7.96
C PHE A 212 2.85 8.27 -9.41
N GLY A 213 3.58 9.22 -10.00
CA GLY A 213 3.32 9.76 -11.34
C GLY A 213 2.13 10.71 -11.34
N PHE A 214 2.11 11.65 -10.41
CA PHE A 214 0.98 12.58 -10.23
C PHE A 214 0.80 13.55 -11.39
N ASP A 215 1.90 13.94 -12.04
CA ASP A 215 1.91 14.95 -13.11
C ASP A 215 0.86 14.68 -14.19
N ARG A 216 0.80 13.44 -14.69
CA ARG A 216 -0.16 12.99 -15.72
C ARG A 216 -1.63 13.18 -15.34
N TYR A 217 -1.93 13.23 -14.05
CA TYR A 217 -3.31 13.27 -13.54
C TYR A 217 -3.65 14.62 -12.88
N ARG A 218 -2.67 15.50 -12.68
CA ARG A 218 -2.82 16.74 -11.92
C ARG A 218 -3.95 17.62 -12.45
N GLU A 219 -3.98 17.88 -13.76
CA GLU A 219 -5.02 18.68 -14.41
C GLU A 219 -6.41 18.03 -14.27
N ARG A 220 -6.51 16.72 -14.55
CA ARG A 220 -7.79 15.96 -14.50
C ARG A 220 -8.45 16.00 -13.11
N PHE A 221 -7.64 16.05 -12.05
CA PHE A 221 -8.12 16.06 -10.67
C PHE A 221 -8.06 17.45 -10.01
N GLY A 222 -7.53 18.46 -10.70
CA GLY A 222 -7.38 19.81 -10.14
C GLY A 222 -6.46 19.86 -8.92
N TRP A 223 -5.43 19.01 -8.87
CA TRP A 223 -4.50 18.98 -7.74
C TRP A 223 -3.54 20.17 -7.77
N THR A 224 -3.42 20.88 -6.65
CA THR A 224 -2.41 21.91 -6.46
C THR A 224 -1.06 21.28 -6.16
N GLU A 225 0.03 21.84 -6.68
CA GLU A 225 1.39 21.36 -6.48
C GLU A 225 1.76 21.15 -4.99
N ILE A 226 2.44 20.04 -4.69
CA ILE A 226 3.02 19.71 -3.37
C ILE A 226 4.51 19.34 -3.52
N SER A 227 5.21 19.14 -2.40
CA SER A 227 6.64 18.76 -2.41
C SER A 227 6.94 17.48 -3.21
N LEU A 228 6.02 16.50 -3.19
CA LEU A 228 6.17 15.28 -3.99
C LEU A 228 6.12 15.54 -5.49
N ASP A 229 5.37 16.54 -5.96
CA ASP A 229 5.35 16.88 -7.38
C ASP A 229 6.71 17.38 -7.84
N LYS A 230 7.35 18.25 -7.05
CA LYS A 230 8.71 18.74 -7.33
C LYS A 230 9.74 17.62 -7.32
N ASN A 231 9.60 16.69 -6.37
CA ASN A 231 10.47 15.51 -6.32
C ASN A 231 10.32 14.62 -7.56
N GLU A 232 9.09 14.43 -8.06
CA GLU A 232 8.84 13.70 -9.31
C GLU A 232 9.25 14.48 -10.57
N GLU A 233 9.27 15.82 -10.52
CA GLU A 233 9.80 16.64 -11.61
C GLU A 233 11.34 16.54 -11.70
N ASP A 234 12.02 16.66 -10.57
CA ASP A 234 13.47 16.50 -10.45
C ASP A 234 13.92 15.06 -10.74
N HIS A 235 13.07 14.09 -10.37
CA HIS A 235 13.31 12.66 -10.53
C HIS A 235 12.08 11.95 -11.14
N PRO A 236 11.87 12.07 -12.47
CA PRO A 236 10.74 11.46 -13.16
C PRO A 236 10.64 9.95 -12.88
N PRO A 237 9.51 9.46 -12.32
CA PRO A 237 9.33 8.04 -12.04
C PRO A 237 9.40 7.19 -13.32
N GLN A 238 10.24 6.16 -13.30
CA GLN A 238 10.37 5.19 -14.39
C GLN A 238 9.24 4.15 -14.36
N LYS A 239 8.74 3.85 -13.16
CA LYS A 239 7.64 2.92 -12.91
C LYS A 239 6.63 3.56 -11.93
N PRO A 240 5.80 4.51 -12.43
CA PRO A 240 4.83 5.21 -11.60
C PRO A 240 3.62 4.32 -11.22
N LEU A 241 3.12 4.50 -10.00
CA LEU A 241 1.97 3.75 -9.47
C LEU A 241 0.64 4.06 -10.20
N LEU A 242 0.30 5.33 -10.43
CA LEU A 242 -1.01 5.71 -10.97
C LEU A 242 -1.29 5.14 -12.36
N PRO A 243 -0.35 5.19 -13.32
CA PRO A 243 -0.52 4.51 -14.61
C PRO A 243 -0.67 2.99 -14.48
N PHE A 244 -0.01 2.37 -13.51
CA PHE A 244 -0.19 0.96 -13.22
C PHE A 244 -1.62 0.67 -12.72
N LEU A 245 -2.15 1.45 -11.78
CA LEU A 245 -3.51 1.31 -11.27
C LEU A 245 -4.57 1.53 -12.36
N GLU A 246 -4.37 2.53 -13.23
CA GLU A 246 -5.26 2.77 -14.38
C GLU A 246 -5.32 1.55 -15.31
N LYS A 247 -4.16 0.94 -15.57
CA LYS A 247 -4.02 -0.26 -16.39
C LYS A 247 -4.61 -1.49 -15.71
N LEU A 248 -4.33 -1.66 -14.42
CA LEU A 248 -4.83 -2.73 -13.58
C LEU A 248 -6.37 -2.77 -13.55
N ASN A 249 -7.02 -1.61 -13.63
CA ASN A 249 -8.47 -1.55 -13.71
C ASN A 249 -9.05 -2.15 -15.01
N ARG A 250 -8.22 -2.47 -16.00
CA ARG A 250 -8.63 -3.01 -17.30
C ARG A 250 -8.14 -4.43 -17.52
N GLU A 251 -6.93 -4.73 -17.06
CA GLU A 251 -6.32 -6.05 -17.20
C GLU A 251 -5.50 -6.44 -15.97
N LEU A 252 -5.45 -7.73 -15.67
CA LEU A 252 -4.61 -8.24 -14.59
C LEU A 252 -3.12 -8.10 -14.95
N PRO A 253 -2.27 -7.79 -13.98
CA PRO A 253 -0.86 -7.55 -14.24
C PRO A 253 -0.17 -8.88 -14.55
N LEU A 254 0.98 -8.78 -15.21
CA LEU A 254 1.87 -9.92 -15.41
C LEU A 254 2.89 -9.99 -14.28
N LYS A 255 3.44 -11.18 -14.03
CA LYS A 255 4.61 -11.40 -13.19
C LYS A 255 5.70 -12.15 -13.94
N TRP A 256 6.96 -11.84 -13.64
CA TRP A 256 8.08 -12.61 -14.16
C TRP A 256 8.14 -13.99 -13.50
N ASP A 257 7.97 -15.04 -14.30
CA ASP A 257 8.15 -16.41 -13.84
C ASP A 257 9.60 -16.85 -14.04
N ARG A 258 10.29 -17.10 -12.92
CA ARG A 258 11.73 -17.44 -12.92
C ARG A 258 12.01 -18.80 -13.58
N ALA A 259 11.08 -19.75 -13.49
CA ALA A 259 11.27 -21.10 -14.03
C ALA A 259 11.20 -21.12 -15.55
N THR A 260 10.19 -20.45 -16.12
CA THR A 260 9.93 -20.39 -17.56
C THR A 260 10.62 -19.21 -18.26
N LYS A 261 11.16 -18.25 -17.49
CA LYS A 261 11.81 -17.01 -17.98
C LYS A 261 10.89 -16.19 -18.89
N LYS A 262 9.61 -16.09 -18.51
CA LYS A 262 8.58 -15.37 -19.26
C LYS A 262 7.68 -14.60 -18.30
N PHE A 263 7.07 -13.55 -18.81
CA PHE A 263 5.94 -12.93 -18.13
C PHE A 263 4.71 -13.82 -18.25
N VAL A 264 4.10 -14.13 -17.11
CA VAL A 264 2.87 -14.90 -16.99
C VAL A 264 1.81 -14.06 -16.27
N ARG A 265 0.55 -14.47 -16.32
CA ARG A 265 -0.51 -13.82 -15.55
C ARG A 265 -0.17 -13.85 -14.05
N ASN A 266 -0.38 -12.73 -13.36
CA ASN A 266 -0.24 -12.69 -11.92
C ASN A 266 -1.55 -13.11 -11.24
N ASP A 267 -1.65 -14.40 -10.94
CA ASP A 267 -2.85 -14.98 -10.32
C ASP A 267 -3.02 -14.64 -8.83
N ASP A 268 -2.09 -13.87 -8.23
CA ASP A 268 -2.22 -13.38 -6.86
C ASP A 268 -3.27 -12.24 -6.76
N TRP A 269 -3.69 -11.67 -7.90
CA TRP A 269 -4.76 -10.68 -7.99
C TRP A 269 -6.14 -11.34 -8.01
N LEU A 270 -6.60 -11.72 -6.81
CA LEU A 270 -7.93 -12.29 -6.58
C LEU A 270 -8.95 -11.17 -6.30
N LEU A 271 -9.45 -10.56 -7.37
CA LEU A 271 -10.50 -9.52 -7.29
C LEU A 271 -11.89 -10.16 -7.41
N TRP A 272 -12.77 -9.86 -6.46
CA TRP A 272 -14.10 -10.47 -6.36
C TRP A 272 -15.14 -9.71 -7.18
N ASP A 273 -15.97 -10.43 -7.93
CA ASP A 273 -17.16 -9.89 -8.58
C ASP A 273 -18.42 -10.28 -7.79
N LEU A 274 -18.70 -9.49 -6.73
CA LEU A 274 -19.79 -9.79 -5.80
C LEU A 274 -21.17 -9.36 -6.31
N ARG A 275 -21.24 -8.51 -7.35
CA ARG A 275 -22.51 -7.99 -7.89
C ARG A 275 -23.27 -9.01 -8.73
N LYS A 276 -22.57 -9.98 -9.33
CA LYS A 276 -23.18 -11.03 -10.18
C LYS A 276 -24.01 -12.05 -9.41
N HIS A 277 -24.01 -12.01 -8.07
CA HIS A 277 -24.74 -12.97 -7.25
C HIS A 277 -25.75 -12.25 -6.37
N GLN A 278 -27.03 -12.27 -6.79
CA GLN A 278 -28.14 -11.94 -5.91
C GLN A 278 -28.19 -12.95 -4.77
N ALA A 279 -27.93 -12.48 -3.55
CA ALA A 279 -27.80 -13.26 -2.32
C ALA A 279 -26.61 -14.23 -2.33
N GLY A 280 -25.99 -14.41 -1.16
CA GLY A 280 -24.78 -15.24 -0.98
C GLY A 280 -24.89 -16.54 -1.76
N ALA A 281 -24.14 -16.63 -2.86
CA ALA A 281 -24.01 -17.84 -3.63
C ALA A 281 -23.20 -18.82 -2.78
N SER A 282 -23.88 -19.51 -1.86
CA SER A 282 -23.46 -20.85 -1.50
C SER A 282 -23.24 -21.57 -2.83
N VAL A 283 -22.00 -21.98 -3.10
CA VAL A 283 -21.65 -22.78 -4.26
C VAL A 283 -22.23 -24.18 -4.00
N VAL A 284 -23.55 -24.32 -4.18
CA VAL A 284 -24.25 -25.62 -4.07
C VAL A 284 -24.09 -26.43 -5.36
N ASP A 285 -23.63 -25.80 -6.45
CA ASP A 285 -23.48 -26.40 -7.77
C ASP A 285 -22.06 -26.30 -8.32
N ALA A 286 -21.04 -26.55 -7.50
CA ALA A 286 -19.75 -26.97 -8.05
C ALA A 286 -19.95 -28.34 -8.70
N LYS A 287 -20.34 -28.36 -9.99
CA LYS A 287 -20.38 -29.59 -10.79
C LYS A 287 -19.03 -30.28 -10.65
N GLN A 288 -19.03 -31.42 -9.96
CA GLN A 288 -17.85 -32.27 -9.91
C GLN A 288 -17.44 -32.61 -11.36
N PRO A 289 -16.14 -32.58 -11.67
CA PRO A 289 -15.67 -33.02 -12.98
C PRO A 289 -16.16 -34.44 -13.21
N LYS A 290 -16.82 -34.68 -14.36
CA LYS A 290 -17.23 -36.04 -14.75
C LYS A 290 -15.98 -36.92 -14.71
N PRO A 291 -15.99 -38.05 -13.97
CA PRO A 291 -14.87 -38.95 -14.00
C PRO A 291 -14.63 -39.40 -15.46
N PRO A 292 -13.37 -39.58 -15.86
CA PRO A 292 -13.04 -40.01 -17.22
C PRO A 292 -13.82 -41.28 -17.54
N LYS A 293 -14.48 -41.30 -18.71
CA LYS A 293 -15.15 -42.50 -19.22
C LYS A 293 -14.13 -43.63 -19.20
N ARG A 294 -14.31 -44.58 -18.29
CA ARG A 294 -13.54 -45.83 -18.27
C ARG A 294 -13.77 -46.48 -19.63
N ALA A 295 -12.69 -46.70 -20.39
CA ALA A 295 -12.76 -47.45 -21.63
C ALA A 295 -13.45 -48.79 -21.35
N SER A 296 -14.49 -49.09 -22.12
CA SER A 296 -15.19 -50.36 -22.07
C SER A 296 -14.16 -51.47 -22.25
N ARG A 297 -13.92 -52.25 -21.19
CA ARG A 297 -13.21 -53.53 -21.33
C ARG A 297 -14.04 -54.37 -22.28
N SER A 298 -13.46 -54.71 -23.43
CA SER A 298 -14.00 -55.75 -24.29
C SER A 298 -14.13 -57.01 -23.45
N SER A 299 -15.34 -57.54 -23.39
CA SER A 299 -15.64 -58.85 -22.82
C SER A 299 -14.87 -59.90 -23.61
N GLY A 300 -13.78 -60.40 -23.01
CA GLY A 300 -13.10 -61.60 -23.50
C GLY A 300 -14.04 -62.80 -23.37
N THR A 301 -14.15 -63.53 -24.48
CA THR A 301 -14.85 -64.79 -24.67
C THR A 301 -14.47 -65.83 -23.59
N PRO A 302 -15.40 -66.62 -23.05
CA PRO A 302 -15.06 -67.73 -22.18
C PRO A 302 -14.41 -68.85 -22.99
N ALA A 303 -13.23 -69.31 -22.57
CA ALA A 303 -12.63 -70.53 -23.08
C ALA A 303 -13.41 -71.75 -22.56
N GLU A 304 -13.71 -72.65 -23.48
CA GLU A 304 -14.35 -73.94 -23.26
C GLU A 304 -13.49 -74.86 -22.38
N LYS A 305 -14.21 -75.74 -21.67
CA LYS A 305 -13.68 -76.84 -20.86
C LYS A 305 -12.97 -77.88 -21.75
N GLY A 306 -11.80 -78.31 -21.30
CA GLY A 306 -11.11 -79.54 -21.67
C GLY A 306 -10.18 -79.94 -20.54
#